data_AF-A0A955XET1-F1
#
_entry.id   AF-A0A955XET1-F1
#
_cell.length_a   1.000
_cell.length_b   1.000
_cell.length_c   1.000
_cell.angle_alpha   90.00
_cell.angle_beta   90.00
_cell.angle_gamma   90.00
#
_symmetry.space_group_name_H-M   'P 1'
#
loop_
_entity.id
_entity.type
_entity.pdbx_description
1 polymer ?
#
loop_
_entity_poly.entity_id
_entity_poly.type
_entity_poly.pdbx_seq_one_letter_code
_entity_poly.pdbx_strand_id
1 'polypeptide(L)'
;MSSRPEPYPVREVPAGAFREDEYLGTKFKFWFHDGAQRVLFKRGRRDEDWSEKVAAEVAALLALPAADVDLAVHEGRRGIVSPTFLAPGDQLFHGNELLLQVRPDYPQHDRYHVAQHTVDAVFDALGVAGAGPTPEWPPLFEGFEAPDQFVGYLMLDALVGNTDRHHENWAVVQRGAQRFLAPTYDHASSLGRNEPEHRLRLRVEGGDPRVTVESYVHKGKSAFYSEGEGARPLTTLEAFARAAALR
;
A
#
# COMPACT_ATOMS: atom_id res chain seq x y z
N MET A 1 5.84 -27.62 23.29
CA MET A 1 4.48 -27.05 23.15
C MET A 1 4.66 -25.60 22.79
N SER A 2 4.49 -25.22 21.52
CA SER A 2 4.50 -23.81 21.14
C SER A 2 3.26 -23.18 21.78
N SER A 3 3.42 -22.19 22.65
CA SER A 3 2.31 -21.38 23.12
C SER A 3 1.59 -20.82 21.88
N ARG A 4 0.25 -20.80 21.92
CA ARG A 4 -0.50 -20.08 20.89
C ARG A 4 -0.04 -18.61 20.93
N PRO A 5 0.27 -17.99 19.79
CA PRO A 5 0.64 -16.58 19.77
C PRO A 5 -0.51 -15.76 20.36
N GLU A 6 -0.16 -14.71 21.11
CA GLU A 6 -1.17 -13.77 21.61
C GLU A 6 -1.87 -13.09 20.43
N PRO A 7 -3.20 -12.95 20.47
CA PRO A 7 -3.94 -12.28 19.41
C PRO A 7 -3.57 -10.80 19.39
N TYR A 8 -3.60 -10.19 18.20
CA TYR A 8 -3.45 -8.74 18.07
C TYR A 8 -4.52 -8.00 18.87
N PRO A 9 -4.17 -6.91 19.57
CA PRO A 9 -5.15 -6.09 20.27
C PRO A 9 -6.15 -5.49 19.28
N VAL A 10 -7.40 -5.38 19.72
CA VAL A 10 -8.48 -4.73 18.96
C VAL A 10 -8.88 -3.46 19.69
N ARG A 11 -8.76 -2.32 19.02
CA ARG A 11 -9.05 -1.00 19.58
C ARG A 11 -10.52 -0.64 19.40
N GLU A 12 -11.15 -0.14 20.45
CA GLU A 12 -12.51 0.42 20.36
C GLU A 12 -12.42 1.89 19.93
N VAL A 13 -13.09 2.24 18.83
CA VAL A 13 -13.20 3.62 18.35
C VAL A 13 -14.49 4.23 18.90
N PRO A 14 -14.42 5.28 19.74
CA PRO A 14 -15.60 5.85 20.39
C PRO A 14 -16.68 6.30 19.40
N ALA A 15 -17.94 5.94 19.66
CA ALA A 15 -19.09 6.35 18.83
C ALA A 15 -19.21 7.87 18.69
N GLY A 16 -18.97 8.60 19.79
CA GLY A 16 -19.02 10.06 19.87
C GLY A 16 -17.73 10.79 19.50
N ALA A 17 -16.75 10.12 18.88
CA ALA A 17 -15.56 10.80 18.40
C ALA A 17 -15.95 11.85 17.33
N PHE A 18 -15.37 13.04 17.42
CA PHE A 18 -15.51 14.05 16.37
C PHE A 18 -14.91 13.50 15.07
N ARG A 19 -15.65 13.59 13.97
CA ARG A 19 -15.31 12.99 12.69
C ARG A 19 -15.02 14.06 11.65
N GLU A 20 -13.92 13.89 10.93
CA GLU A 20 -13.64 14.59 9.69
C GLU A 20 -13.78 13.60 8.54
N ASP A 21 -14.50 14.02 7.49
CA ASP A 21 -14.73 13.17 6.33
C ASP A 21 -13.44 12.96 5.54
N GLU A 22 -13.32 11.77 4.97
CA GLU A 22 -12.18 11.34 4.16
C GLU A 22 -12.71 10.73 2.86
N TYR A 23 -12.65 11.51 1.78
CA TYR A 23 -13.39 11.25 0.54
C TYR A 23 -12.64 10.38 -0.47
N LEU A 24 -11.33 10.15 -0.30
CA LEU A 24 -10.57 9.35 -1.28
C LEU A 24 -10.97 7.87 -1.21
N GLY A 25 -11.01 7.13 -2.32
CA GLY A 25 -11.35 5.71 -2.27
C GLY A 25 -12.85 5.41 -2.04
N THR A 26 -13.21 4.15 -1.80
CA THR A 26 -14.63 3.72 -1.79
C THR A 26 -15.17 3.25 -0.44
N LYS A 27 -14.30 3.08 0.56
CA LYS A 27 -14.69 2.47 1.85
C LYS A 27 -15.23 3.55 2.79
N PHE A 28 -16.09 3.14 3.71
CA PHE A 28 -16.47 4.01 4.82
C PHE A 28 -15.24 4.23 5.70
N LYS A 29 -14.80 5.47 5.81
CA LYS A 29 -13.67 5.89 6.62
C LYS A 29 -13.86 7.32 7.09
N PHE A 30 -13.26 7.64 8.22
CA PHE A 30 -13.26 8.98 8.80
C PHE A 30 -12.01 9.18 9.64
N TRP A 31 -11.54 10.41 9.70
CA TRP A 31 -10.52 10.80 10.66
C TRP A 31 -11.15 11.17 11.99
N PHE A 32 -10.47 10.84 13.08
CA PHE A 32 -10.82 11.28 14.43
C PHE A 32 -9.53 11.57 15.21
N HIS A 33 -9.68 12.21 16.37
CA HIS A 33 -8.56 12.46 17.28
C HIS A 33 -8.56 11.46 18.43
N ASP A 34 -7.40 10.83 18.65
CA ASP A 34 -7.09 10.05 19.85
C ASP A 34 -6.01 10.80 20.64
N GLY A 35 -6.45 11.58 21.64
CA GLY A 35 -5.60 12.58 22.27
C GLY A 35 -5.13 13.63 21.26
N ALA A 36 -3.82 13.81 21.13
CA ALA A 36 -3.22 14.73 20.15
C ALA A 36 -3.04 14.11 18.75
N GLN A 37 -3.18 12.79 18.62
CA GLN A 37 -2.92 12.09 17.38
C GLN A 37 -4.17 12.08 16.49
N ARG A 38 -4.01 12.43 15.22
CA ARG A 38 -5.05 12.24 14.19
C ARG A 38 -4.97 10.82 13.65
N VAL A 39 -6.09 10.11 13.62
CA VAL A 39 -6.18 8.67 13.33
C VAL A 39 -7.29 8.41 12.33
N LEU A 40 -7.01 7.61 11.30
CA LEU A 40 -7.99 7.16 10.32
C LEU A 40 -8.64 5.88 10.81
N PHE A 41 -9.96 5.86 10.99
CA PHE A 41 -10.70 4.61 11.02
C PHE A 41 -11.11 4.23 9.60
N LYS A 42 -10.80 3.00 9.18
CA LYS A 42 -11.21 2.43 7.88
C LYS A 42 -11.99 1.17 8.14
N ARG A 43 -13.28 1.17 7.78
CA ARG A 43 -14.13 0.01 7.96
C ARG A 43 -13.76 -1.10 6.97
N GLY A 44 -13.61 -2.30 7.49
CA GLY A 44 -13.33 -3.49 6.71
C GLY A 44 -14.48 -3.94 5.84
N ARG A 45 -14.14 -4.46 4.66
CA ARG A 45 -15.04 -5.34 3.90
C ARG A 45 -14.50 -6.77 3.98
N ARG A 46 -15.31 -7.67 4.55
CA ARG A 46 -14.95 -9.10 4.72
C ARG A 46 -13.66 -9.26 5.52
N ASP A 47 -12.57 -9.55 4.83
CA ASP A 47 -11.28 -10.03 5.34
C ASP A 47 -10.15 -9.01 5.11
N GLU A 48 -10.49 -7.79 4.69
CA GLU A 48 -9.53 -6.72 4.46
C GLU A 48 -8.78 -6.28 5.73
N ASP A 49 -9.42 -6.33 6.89
CA ASP A 49 -8.84 -5.83 8.15
C ASP A 49 -7.60 -6.62 8.57
N TRP A 50 -7.70 -7.95 8.57
CA TRP A 50 -6.58 -8.79 8.94
C TRP A 50 -5.50 -8.76 7.86
N SER A 51 -5.88 -8.67 6.58
CA SER A 51 -4.92 -8.58 5.49
C SER A 51 -4.10 -7.30 5.57
N GLU A 52 -4.73 -6.17 5.85
CA GLU A 52 -4.07 -4.87 6.03
C GLU A 52 -3.14 -4.92 7.26
N LYS A 53 -3.61 -5.46 8.40
CA LYS A 53 -2.78 -5.61 9.61
C LYS A 53 -1.57 -6.49 9.34
N VAL A 54 -1.75 -7.68 8.79
CA VAL A 54 -0.63 -8.62 8.54
C VAL A 54 0.36 -8.03 7.54
N ALA A 55 -0.11 -7.34 6.49
CA ALA A 55 0.79 -6.66 5.55
C ALA A 55 1.62 -5.54 6.21
N ALA A 56 1.02 -4.75 7.11
CA ALA A 56 1.74 -3.74 7.88
C ALA A 56 2.80 -4.36 8.81
N GLU A 57 2.48 -5.47 9.47
CA GLU A 57 3.43 -6.20 10.33
C GLU A 57 4.59 -6.80 9.51
N VAL A 58 4.31 -7.32 8.32
CA VAL A 58 5.36 -7.79 7.39
C VAL A 58 6.24 -6.64 6.95
N ALA A 59 5.67 -5.47 6.64
CA ALA A 59 6.43 -4.27 6.29
C ALA A 59 7.36 -3.83 7.43
N ALA A 60 6.85 -3.84 8.68
CA ALA A 60 7.63 -3.53 9.87
C ALA A 60 8.78 -4.52 10.10
N LEU A 61 8.56 -5.83 9.87
CA LEU A 61 9.61 -6.85 9.94
C LEU A 61 10.69 -6.69 8.87
N LEU A 62 10.33 -6.15 7.71
CA LEU A 62 11.26 -5.76 6.65
C LEU A 62 11.92 -4.39 6.91
N ALA A 63 11.58 -3.75 8.03
CA ALA A 63 11.98 -2.39 8.37
C ALA A 63 11.64 -1.37 7.28
N LEU A 64 10.57 -1.57 6.50
CA LEU A 64 10.12 -0.59 5.50
C LEU A 64 9.35 0.55 6.17
N PRO A 65 9.47 1.80 5.69
CA PRO A 65 8.62 2.89 6.16
C PRO A 65 7.19 2.62 5.67
N ALA A 66 6.30 2.27 6.60
CA ALA A 66 4.92 1.94 6.36
C ALA A 66 4.00 2.65 7.37
N ALA A 67 2.75 2.89 6.98
CA ALA A 67 1.75 3.39 7.90
C ALA A 67 1.42 2.34 8.97
N ASP A 68 1.34 2.77 10.23
CA ASP A 68 0.92 1.91 11.33
C ASP A 68 -0.55 1.50 11.15
N VAL A 69 -0.85 0.24 11.45
CA VAL A 69 -2.19 -0.33 11.33
C VAL A 69 -2.47 -1.17 12.55
N ASP A 70 -3.58 -0.88 13.24
CA ASP A 70 -4.12 -1.75 14.29
C ASP A 70 -5.55 -2.17 13.97
N LEU A 71 -5.94 -3.35 14.44
CA LEU A 71 -7.31 -3.82 14.34
C LEU A 71 -8.22 -2.95 15.21
N ALA A 72 -9.43 -2.69 14.73
CA ALA A 72 -10.37 -1.85 15.44
C ALA A 72 -11.84 -2.29 15.27
N VAL A 73 -12.66 -1.82 16.21
CA VAL A 73 -14.12 -1.90 16.15
C VAL A 73 -14.70 -0.52 16.39
N HIS A 74 -15.69 -0.15 15.57
CA HIS A 74 -16.47 1.06 15.73
C HIS A 74 -17.95 0.72 15.60
N GLU A 75 -18.73 0.97 16.64
CA GLU A 75 -20.18 0.70 16.66
C GLU A 75 -20.51 -0.75 16.23
N GLY A 76 -19.74 -1.71 16.74
CA GLY A 76 -19.87 -3.13 16.41
C GLY A 76 -19.42 -3.51 15.00
N ARG A 77 -18.80 -2.60 14.24
CA ARG A 77 -18.25 -2.87 12.90
C ARG A 77 -16.72 -2.96 12.95
N ARG A 78 -16.19 -4.07 12.44
CA ARG A 78 -14.75 -4.32 12.32
C ARG A 78 -14.12 -3.40 11.28
N GLY A 79 -12.87 -3.03 11.53
CA GLY A 79 -12.06 -2.18 10.69
C GLY A 79 -10.61 -2.19 11.15
N ILE A 80 -9.88 -1.18 10.69
CA ILE A 80 -8.56 -0.84 11.20
C ILE A 80 -8.54 0.62 11.65
N VAL A 81 -7.57 0.94 12.50
CA VAL A 81 -7.14 2.31 12.73
C VAL A 81 -5.72 2.50 12.26
N SER A 82 -5.43 3.65 11.66
CA SER A 82 -4.11 4.01 11.17
C SER A 82 -3.81 5.47 11.54
N PRO A 83 -2.88 5.73 12.46
CA PRO A 83 -2.42 7.08 12.76
C PRO A 83 -1.90 7.78 11.50
N THR A 84 -2.14 9.09 11.37
CA THR A 84 -1.52 9.87 10.30
C THR A 84 0.00 9.86 10.45
N PHE A 85 0.71 9.62 9.34
CA PHE A 85 2.15 9.84 9.24
C PHE A 85 2.51 11.29 8.91
N LEU A 86 1.50 12.15 8.64
CA LEU A 86 1.70 13.57 8.35
C LEU A 86 1.86 14.38 9.64
N ALA A 87 2.89 15.23 9.67
CA ALA A 87 3.04 16.25 10.70
C ALA A 87 2.14 17.47 10.39
N PRO A 88 1.83 18.32 11.40
CA PRO A 88 1.08 19.54 11.15
C PRO A 88 1.76 20.44 10.11
N GLY A 89 1.02 20.78 9.05
CA GLY A 89 1.51 21.60 7.94
C GLY A 89 2.13 20.81 6.78
N ASP A 90 2.33 19.49 6.93
CA ASP A 90 2.70 18.63 5.81
C ASP A 90 1.56 18.61 4.76
N GLN A 91 1.95 18.53 3.48
CA GLN A 91 1.03 18.33 2.36
C GLN A 91 1.30 16.97 1.71
N LEU A 92 0.24 16.28 1.29
CA LEU A 92 0.32 15.00 0.60
C LEU A 92 -0.06 15.19 -0.87
N PHE A 93 0.82 14.77 -1.77
CA PHE A 93 0.58 14.76 -3.22
C PHE A 93 0.50 13.32 -3.71
N HIS A 94 -0.66 12.91 -4.20
CA HIS A 94 -0.87 11.52 -4.66
C HIS A 94 -0.15 11.25 -5.98
N GLY A 95 0.17 9.98 -6.22
CA GLY A 95 0.88 9.55 -7.42
C GLY A 95 0.20 9.96 -8.73
N ASN A 96 -1.13 9.98 -8.81
CA ASN A 96 -1.87 10.43 -9.98
C ASN A 96 -1.64 11.92 -10.30
N GLU A 97 -1.55 12.77 -9.27
CA GLU A 97 -1.21 14.19 -9.40
C GLU A 97 0.24 14.37 -9.86
N LEU A 98 1.17 13.61 -9.28
CA LEU A 98 2.59 13.66 -9.63
C LEU A 98 2.85 13.17 -11.06
N LEU A 99 2.16 12.10 -11.48
CA LEU A 99 2.25 11.55 -12.83
C LEU A 99 1.69 12.53 -13.88
N LEU A 100 0.64 13.29 -13.54
CA LEU A 100 0.13 14.35 -14.42
C LEU A 100 1.16 15.47 -14.65
N GLN A 101 1.98 15.78 -13.64
CA GLN A 101 3.03 16.80 -13.79
C GLN A 101 4.12 16.37 -14.78
N VAL A 102 4.41 15.07 -14.86
CA VAL A 102 5.37 14.52 -15.83
C VAL A 102 4.75 14.34 -17.21
N ARG A 103 3.49 13.88 -17.28
CA ARG A 103 2.76 13.64 -18.52
C ARG A 103 1.40 14.34 -18.48
N PRO A 104 1.25 15.48 -19.20
CA PRO A 104 0.01 16.26 -19.19
C PRO A 104 -1.25 15.52 -19.64
N ASP A 105 -1.11 14.42 -20.39
CA ASP A 105 -2.19 13.56 -20.86
C ASP A 105 -2.45 12.34 -19.95
N TYR A 106 -1.81 12.27 -18.78
CA TYR A 106 -2.00 11.17 -17.83
C TYR A 106 -3.47 11.11 -17.34
N PRO A 107 -4.14 9.95 -17.39
CA PRO A 107 -5.55 9.81 -17.02
C PRO A 107 -5.72 9.76 -15.48
N GLN A 108 -5.44 10.88 -14.80
CA GLN A 108 -5.43 10.97 -13.34
C GLN A 108 -6.75 10.60 -12.64
N HIS A 109 -7.88 10.69 -13.35
CA HIS A 109 -9.22 10.41 -12.83
C HIS A 109 -9.62 8.93 -13.00
N ASP A 110 -8.90 8.18 -13.84
CA ASP A 110 -9.17 6.76 -14.04
C ASP A 110 -8.56 5.98 -12.89
N ARG A 111 -9.38 5.33 -12.09
CA ARG A 111 -8.89 4.61 -10.92
C ARG A 111 -8.14 3.32 -11.27
N TYR A 112 -8.61 2.61 -12.29
CA TYR A 112 -8.14 1.30 -12.71
C TYR A 112 -7.87 1.29 -14.21
N HIS A 113 -7.07 0.30 -14.66
CA HIS A 113 -6.74 0.12 -16.08
C HIS A 113 -5.97 1.28 -16.73
N VAL A 114 -5.18 2.00 -15.93
CA VAL A 114 -4.32 3.07 -16.40
C VAL A 114 -3.02 2.49 -16.96
N ALA A 115 -2.97 2.28 -18.28
CA ALA A 115 -1.81 1.68 -18.95
C ALA A 115 -0.54 2.53 -18.84
N GLN A 116 -0.71 3.81 -18.57
CA GLN A 116 0.36 4.78 -18.34
C GLN A 116 0.98 4.61 -16.95
N HIS A 117 0.34 3.92 -16.00
CA HIS A 117 0.92 3.68 -14.68
C HIS A 117 2.01 2.60 -14.78
N THR A 118 3.22 3.02 -15.12
CA THR A 118 4.41 2.19 -15.30
C THR A 118 5.42 2.48 -14.20
N VAL A 119 6.31 1.53 -13.90
CA VAL A 119 7.35 1.72 -12.88
C VAL A 119 8.27 2.89 -13.28
N ASP A 120 8.67 2.93 -14.54
CA ASP A 120 9.48 3.99 -15.13
C ASP A 120 8.86 5.37 -14.91
N ALA A 121 7.55 5.52 -15.20
CA ALA A 121 6.86 6.79 -15.00
C ALA A 121 6.77 7.21 -13.54
N VAL A 122 6.66 6.26 -12.60
CA VAL A 122 6.72 6.57 -11.17
C VAL A 122 8.12 7.08 -10.80
N PHE A 123 9.18 6.45 -11.30
CA PHE A 123 10.55 6.87 -10.99
C PHE A 123 10.86 8.26 -11.57
N ASP A 124 10.41 8.53 -12.79
CA ASP A 124 10.49 9.86 -13.40
C ASP A 124 9.72 10.90 -12.56
N ALA A 125 8.51 10.56 -12.11
CA ALA A 125 7.70 11.45 -11.26
C ALA A 125 8.36 11.74 -9.91
N LEU A 126 9.00 10.75 -9.28
CA LEU A 126 9.76 10.95 -8.05
C LEU A 126 10.96 11.87 -8.28
N GLY A 127 11.67 11.69 -9.41
CA GLY A 127 12.79 12.54 -9.81
C GLY A 127 12.38 13.98 -10.06
N VAL A 128 11.34 14.21 -10.86
CA VAL A 128 10.78 15.55 -11.17
C VAL A 128 10.24 16.22 -9.91
N ALA A 129 9.61 15.46 -9.01
CA ALA A 129 9.14 15.97 -7.73
C ALA A 129 10.27 16.41 -6.79
N GLY A 130 11.51 15.96 -7.04
CA GLY A 130 12.65 16.15 -6.15
C GLY A 130 12.47 15.39 -4.83
N ALA A 131 11.82 14.23 -4.87
CA ALA A 131 11.50 13.45 -3.67
C ALA A 131 12.71 12.64 -3.19
N GLY A 132 13.09 12.81 -1.93
CA GLY A 132 14.02 11.93 -1.23
C GLY A 132 13.33 10.70 -0.61
N PRO A 133 14.10 9.77 -0.02
CA PRO A 133 13.54 8.73 0.83
C PRO A 133 12.89 9.33 2.09
N THR A 134 12.04 8.55 2.77
CA THR A 134 11.40 8.96 4.03
C THR A 134 12.48 9.31 5.08
N PRO A 135 12.51 10.54 5.65
CA PRO A 135 13.60 11.00 6.51
C PRO A 135 13.82 10.17 7.78
N GLU A 136 12.75 9.61 8.34
CA GLU A 136 12.79 8.78 9.54
C GLU A 136 13.31 7.36 9.26
N TRP A 137 13.54 7.02 7.99
CA TRP A 137 14.06 5.72 7.57
C TRP A 137 15.53 5.82 7.15
N PRO A 138 16.46 5.11 7.83
CA PRO A 138 17.88 5.21 7.50
C PRO A 138 18.15 4.65 6.09
N PRO A 139 19.02 5.31 5.30
CA PRO A 139 19.40 4.82 3.99
C PRO A 139 20.09 3.46 4.12
N LEU A 140 19.72 2.51 3.25
CA LEU A 140 20.27 1.15 3.27
C LEU A 140 21.71 1.09 2.72
N PHE A 141 22.08 2.05 1.88
CA PHE A 141 23.40 2.19 1.27
C PHE A 141 23.68 3.66 0.92
N GLU A 142 24.94 3.98 0.58
CA GLU A 142 25.33 5.31 0.13
C GLU A 142 24.66 5.66 -1.21
N GLY A 143 24.03 6.83 -1.29
CA GLY A 143 23.29 7.24 -2.49
C GLY A 143 21.87 6.66 -2.60
N PHE A 144 21.30 6.18 -1.49
CA PHE A 144 19.92 5.68 -1.45
C PHE A 144 18.89 6.80 -1.71
N GLU A 145 18.00 6.60 -2.68
CA GLU A 145 17.01 7.58 -3.16
C GLU A 145 15.56 7.06 -3.06
N ALA A 146 14.58 7.93 -3.33
CA ALA A 146 13.16 7.55 -3.32
C ALA A 146 12.82 6.36 -4.25
N PRO A 147 13.40 6.23 -5.46
CA PRO A 147 13.18 5.03 -6.28
C PRO A 147 13.65 3.73 -5.61
N ASP A 148 14.77 3.74 -4.87
CA ASP A 148 15.25 2.56 -4.14
C ASP A 148 14.27 2.16 -3.04
N GLN A 149 13.73 3.14 -2.33
CA GLN A 149 12.65 2.92 -1.36
C GLN A 149 11.42 2.31 -2.03
N PHE A 150 11.06 2.81 -3.22
CA PHE A 150 9.92 2.31 -3.98
C PHE A 150 10.14 0.87 -4.48
N VAL A 151 11.38 0.46 -4.78
CA VAL A 151 11.73 -0.96 -5.01
C VAL A 151 11.34 -1.80 -3.79
N GLY A 152 11.59 -1.31 -2.57
CA GLY A 152 11.14 -1.94 -1.33
C GLY A 152 9.61 -2.09 -1.24
N TYR A 153 8.85 -1.13 -1.75
CA TYR A 153 7.38 -1.22 -1.79
C TYR A 153 6.91 -2.31 -2.74
N LEU A 154 7.52 -2.43 -3.91
CA LEU A 154 7.18 -3.46 -4.87
C LEU A 154 7.65 -4.85 -4.44
N MET A 155 8.76 -4.93 -3.69
CA MET A 155 9.17 -6.15 -3.00
C MET A 155 8.12 -6.60 -1.99
N LEU A 156 7.61 -5.68 -1.16
CA LEU A 156 6.52 -5.97 -0.23
C LEU A 156 5.27 -6.43 -0.98
N ASP A 157 4.85 -5.71 -2.03
CA ASP A 157 3.68 -6.06 -2.83
C ASP A 157 3.81 -7.45 -3.47
N ALA A 158 5.00 -7.82 -3.94
CA ALA A 158 5.29 -9.16 -4.41
C ALA A 158 5.20 -10.21 -3.30
N LEU A 159 5.76 -9.93 -2.12
CA LEU A 159 5.79 -10.85 -0.98
C LEU A 159 4.40 -11.13 -0.41
N VAL A 160 3.58 -10.08 -0.21
CA VAL A 160 2.23 -10.23 0.34
C VAL A 160 1.17 -10.43 -0.74
N GLY A 161 1.54 -10.37 -2.02
CA GLY A 161 0.62 -10.48 -3.15
C GLY A 161 -0.39 -9.33 -3.21
N ASN A 162 0.05 -8.10 -2.95
CA ASN A 162 -0.78 -6.90 -3.05
C ASN A 162 -1.01 -6.55 -4.52
N THR A 163 -2.25 -6.68 -4.99
CA THR A 163 -2.59 -6.44 -6.39
C THR A 163 -3.07 -5.02 -6.68
N ASP A 164 -3.12 -4.14 -5.68
CA ASP A 164 -3.86 -2.87 -5.75
C ASP A 164 -2.99 -1.63 -5.52
N ARG A 165 -1.67 -1.70 -5.81
CA ARG A 165 -0.76 -0.54 -5.80
C ARG A 165 -1.04 0.39 -7.00
N HIS A 166 -2.22 0.98 -7.06
CA HIS A 166 -2.56 1.96 -8.09
C HIS A 166 -1.99 3.34 -7.75
N HIS A 167 -2.04 4.26 -8.70
CA HIS A 167 -1.51 5.63 -8.63
C HIS A 167 -2.02 6.53 -7.50
N GLU A 168 -3.03 6.13 -6.71
CA GLU A 168 -3.43 6.88 -5.50
C GLU A 168 -2.89 6.22 -4.21
N ASN A 169 -2.39 4.99 -4.31
CA ASN A 169 -1.85 4.18 -3.20
C ASN A 169 -0.32 4.34 -3.04
N TRP A 170 0.19 5.50 -3.46
CA TRP A 170 1.50 6.03 -3.12
C TRP A 170 1.46 7.55 -3.28
N ALA A 171 2.35 8.26 -2.60
CA ALA A 171 2.34 9.71 -2.55
C ALA A 171 3.70 10.28 -2.13
N VAL A 172 3.90 11.57 -2.37
CA VAL A 172 5.01 12.36 -1.83
C VAL A 172 4.49 13.28 -0.74
N VAL A 173 5.18 13.32 0.39
CA VAL A 173 4.95 14.29 1.46
C VAL A 173 5.83 15.50 1.20
N GLN A 174 5.25 16.70 1.28
CA GLN A 174 5.98 17.96 1.32
C GLN A 174 5.97 18.52 2.75
N ARG A 175 7.17 18.68 3.33
CA ARG A 175 7.42 19.26 4.65
C ARG A 175 8.30 20.50 4.50
N GLY A 176 7.68 21.68 4.55
CA GLY A 176 8.38 22.93 4.24
C GLY A 176 8.95 22.92 2.83
N ALA A 177 10.29 23.00 2.71
CA ALA A 177 11.00 22.93 1.44
C ALA A 177 11.42 21.51 1.02
N GLN A 178 11.28 20.52 1.90
CA GLN A 178 11.67 19.14 1.65
C GLN A 178 10.50 18.34 1.08
N ARG A 179 10.80 17.41 0.17
CA ARG A 179 9.86 16.44 -0.36
C ARG A 179 10.44 15.04 -0.19
N PHE A 180 9.60 14.10 0.24
CA PHE A 180 10.01 12.72 0.42
C PHE A 180 8.86 11.76 0.13
N LEU A 181 9.22 10.54 -0.27
CA LEU A 181 8.24 9.48 -0.48
C LEU A 181 7.49 9.18 0.83
N ALA A 182 6.16 9.19 0.79
CA ALA A 182 5.33 8.86 1.93
C ALA A 182 5.56 7.40 2.36
N PRO A 183 5.49 7.05 3.66
CA PRO A 183 5.44 5.66 4.10
C PRO A 183 4.39 4.86 3.30
N THR A 184 4.66 3.59 2.99
CA THR A 184 3.72 2.78 2.21
C THR A 184 2.42 2.52 2.99
N TYR A 185 1.28 2.58 2.31
CA TYR A 185 -0.05 2.42 2.90
C TYR A 185 -1.01 1.67 1.95
N ASP A 186 -2.21 1.32 2.45
CA ASP A 186 -3.31 0.63 1.76
C ASP A 186 -2.93 -0.72 1.12
N HIS A 187 -2.68 -1.71 1.97
CA HIS A 187 -2.32 -3.09 1.61
C HIS A 187 -3.46 -4.09 1.83
N ALA A 188 -4.71 -3.63 1.97
CA ALA A 188 -5.88 -4.51 2.18
C ALA A 188 -6.15 -5.52 1.04
N SER A 189 -5.56 -5.33 -0.14
CA SER A 189 -5.73 -6.24 -1.30
C SER A 189 -4.59 -7.26 -1.38
N SER A 190 -4.22 -7.83 -0.24
CA SER A 190 -3.10 -8.78 -0.10
C SER A 190 -3.56 -10.16 0.38
N LEU A 191 -2.61 -11.10 0.43
CA LEU A 191 -2.69 -12.38 1.16
C LEU A 191 -3.90 -13.27 0.83
N GLY A 192 -4.48 -13.11 -0.37
CA GLY A 192 -5.63 -13.92 -0.80
C GLY A 192 -6.88 -13.66 0.04
N ARG A 193 -7.04 -12.46 0.62
CA ARG A 193 -8.19 -12.10 1.47
C ARG A 193 -9.56 -12.24 0.81
N ASN A 194 -9.62 -12.40 -0.49
CA ASN A 194 -10.84 -12.65 -1.27
C ASN A 194 -11.03 -14.12 -1.66
N GLU A 195 -10.09 -15.00 -1.34
CA GLU A 195 -10.17 -16.43 -1.64
C GLU A 195 -11.17 -17.12 -0.70
N PRO A 196 -12.16 -17.85 -1.24
CA PRO A 196 -13.07 -18.63 -0.42
C PRO A 196 -12.32 -19.79 0.24
N GLU A 197 -12.79 -20.22 1.41
CA GLU A 197 -12.11 -21.22 2.25
C GLU A 197 -11.75 -22.51 1.49
N HIS A 198 -12.64 -23.00 0.62
CA HIS A 198 -12.36 -24.20 -0.18
C HIS A 198 -11.16 -24.02 -1.13
N ARG A 199 -10.94 -22.82 -1.70
CA ARG A 199 -9.76 -22.54 -2.52
C ARG A 199 -8.50 -22.37 -1.69
N LEU A 200 -8.60 -21.79 -0.49
CA LEU A 200 -7.47 -21.72 0.44
C LEU A 200 -6.96 -23.12 0.80
N ARG A 201 -7.87 -24.07 1.08
CA ARG A 201 -7.50 -25.47 1.34
C ARG A 201 -6.79 -26.11 0.14
N LEU A 202 -7.35 -25.97 -1.06
CA LEU A 202 -6.72 -26.49 -2.29
C LEU A 202 -5.32 -25.91 -2.53
N ARG A 203 -5.14 -24.60 -2.24
CA ARG A 203 -3.85 -23.91 -2.35
C ARG A 203 -2.79 -24.46 -1.42
N VAL A 204 -3.17 -24.70 -0.16
CA VAL A 204 -2.27 -25.19 0.90
C VAL A 204 -1.98 -26.68 0.75
N GLU A 205 -2.98 -27.49 0.38
CA GLU A 205 -2.82 -28.92 0.16
C GLU A 205 -1.97 -29.24 -1.07
N GLY A 206 -1.99 -28.38 -2.09
CA GLY A 206 -1.08 -28.45 -3.23
C GLY A 206 -1.34 -29.59 -4.22
N GLY A 207 -2.52 -30.23 -4.15
CA GLY A 207 -2.86 -31.38 -5.01
C GLY A 207 -3.09 -31.06 -6.50
N ASP A 208 -3.32 -29.78 -6.85
CA ASP A 208 -3.43 -29.31 -8.24
C ASP A 208 -2.43 -28.16 -8.48
N PRO A 209 -1.41 -28.32 -9.35
CA PRO A 209 -0.41 -27.29 -9.62
C PRO A 209 -1.00 -25.98 -10.17
N ARG A 210 -2.22 -26.01 -10.72
CA ARG A 210 -2.90 -24.82 -11.26
C ARG A 210 -3.51 -23.93 -10.17
N VAL A 211 -3.62 -24.46 -8.94
CA VAL A 211 -4.32 -23.85 -7.81
C VAL A 211 -3.46 -23.82 -6.55
N THR A 212 -2.14 -23.97 -6.63
CA THR A 212 -1.22 -23.82 -5.49
C THR A 212 -1.06 -22.37 -5.03
N VAL A 213 -0.41 -22.14 -3.88
CA VAL A 213 0.07 -20.81 -3.45
C VAL A 213 1.03 -20.22 -4.49
N GLU A 214 1.96 -21.01 -5.01
CA GLU A 214 2.89 -20.57 -6.08
C GLU A 214 2.12 -20.07 -7.31
N SER A 215 1.13 -20.83 -7.77
CA SER A 215 0.30 -20.42 -8.91
C SER A 215 -0.54 -19.16 -8.62
N TYR A 216 -0.91 -18.91 -7.37
CA TYR A 216 -1.58 -17.68 -6.95
C TYR A 216 -0.65 -16.48 -7.14
N VAL A 217 0.56 -16.58 -6.58
CA VAL A 217 1.58 -15.52 -6.63
C VAL A 217 1.94 -15.18 -8.08
N HIS A 218 2.21 -16.19 -8.93
CA HIS A 218 2.55 -15.96 -10.34
C HIS A 218 1.41 -15.34 -11.18
N LYS A 219 0.16 -15.42 -10.72
CA LYS A 219 -1.01 -14.85 -11.43
C LYS A 219 -1.42 -13.48 -10.89
N GLY A 220 -0.90 -13.05 -9.75
CA GLY A 220 -1.25 -11.78 -9.11
C GLY A 220 -0.84 -10.59 -9.97
N LYS A 221 -1.80 -9.99 -10.68
CA LYS A 221 -1.58 -8.79 -11.50
C LYS A 221 -1.49 -7.57 -10.59
N SER A 222 -0.45 -6.77 -10.76
CA SER A 222 -0.33 -5.47 -10.11
C SER A 222 -1.11 -4.41 -10.90
N ALA A 223 -1.14 -3.18 -10.39
CA ALA A 223 -1.66 -2.04 -11.12
C ALA A 223 -0.60 -1.35 -12.01
N PHE A 224 0.58 -1.96 -12.17
CA PHE A 224 1.62 -1.47 -13.08
C PHE A 224 1.51 -2.13 -14.45
N TYR A 225 1.79 -1.36 -15.50
CA TYR A 225 1.77 -1.84 -16.88
C TYR A 225 3.18 -1.91 -17.48
N SER A 226 3.34 -2.78 -18.47
CA SER A 226 4.51 -2.80 -19.34
C SER A 226 4.49 -1.60 -20.30
N GLU A 227 5.66 -1.09 -20.64
CA GLU A 227 5.80 -0.04 -21.65
C GLU A 227 5.68 -0.57 -23.09
N GLY A 228 5.31 0.32 -24.02
CA GLY A 228 5.29 0.04 -25.46
C GLY A 228 3.95 -0.45 -26.02
N GLU A 229 3.94 -0.75 -27.33
CA GLU A 229 2.78 -1.30 -28.02
C GLU A 229 2.38 -2.66 -27.41
N GLY A 230 1.09 -2.84 -27.13
CA GLY A 230 0.59 -4.04 -26.45
C GLY A 230 0.75 -4.02 -24.92
N ALA A 231 0.81 -2.82 -24.32
CA ALA A 231 0.86 -2.63 -22.87
C ALA A 231 -0.12 -3.55 -22.12
N ARG A 232 0.40 -4.30 -21.14
CA ARG A 232 -0.36 -5.23 -20.32
C ARG A 232 -0.07 -5.03 -18.84
N PRO A 233 -1.00 -5.43 -17.95
CA PRO A 233 -0.69 -5.51 -16.54
C PRO A 233 0.48 -6.45 -16.27
N LEU A 234 1.46 -5.97 -15.53
CA LEU A 234 2.52 -6.76 -14.94
C LEU A 234 1.97 -7.57 -13.76
N THR A 235 2.59 -8.69 -13.46
CA THR A 235 2.42 -9.33 -12.15
C THR A 235 3.13 -8.50 -11.07
N THR A 236 2.83 -8.74 -9.79
CA THR A 236 3.57 -8.12 -8.68
C THR A 236 5.06 -8.45 -8.75
N LEU A 237 5.41 -9.70 -9.09
CA LEU A 237 6.79 -10.13 -9.32
C LEU A 237 7.45 -9.43 -10.52
N GLU A 238 6.74 -9.29 -11.64
CA GLU A 238 7.27 -8.57 -12.81
C GLU A 238 7.48 -7.08 -12.52
N ALA A 239 6.57 -6.45 -11.78
CA ALA A 239 6.71 -5.05 -11.37
C ALA A 239 7.92 -4.86 -10.44
N PHE A 240 8.09 -5.73 -9.44
CA PHE A 240 9.27 -5.74 -8.58
C PHE A 240 10.57 -5.95 -9.39
N ALA A 241 10.59 -6.94 -10.28
CA ALA A 241 11.76 -7.22 -11.12
C ALA A 241 12.10 -6.04 -12.05
N ARG A 242 11.10 -5.36 -12.62
CA ARG A 242 11.31 -4.14 -13.41
C ARG A 242 11.92 -3.02 -12.57
N ALA A 243 11.38 -2.78 -11.38
CA ALA A 243 11.89 -1.75 -10.47
C ALA A 243 13.34 -2.02 -10.04
N ALA A 244 13.64 -3.27 -9.68
CA ALA A 244 14.99 -3.68 -9.32
C ALA A 244 15.98 -3.65 -10.50
N ALA A 245 15.51 -3.74 -11.75
CA ALA A 245 16.37 -3.62 -12.93
C ALA A 245 16.70 -2.17 -13.31
N LEU A 246 15.95 -1.20 -12.77
CA LEU A 246 16.14 0.23 -12.99
C LEU A 246 17.07 0.89 -11.96
N ARG A 247 17.49 0.15 -10.92
CA ARG A 247 18.33 0.61 -9.81
C ARG A 247 19.53 -0.32 -9.66
#